data_AF-K2R7H8-F1
#
_entry.id   AF-K2R7H8-F1
#
_cell.length_a   1.000
_cell.length_b   1.000
_cell.length_c   1.000
_cell.angle_alpha   90.00
_cell.angle_beta   90.00
_cell.angle_gamma   90.00
#
_symmetry.space_group_name_H-M   'P 1'
#
loop_
_entity.id
_entity.type
_entity.pdbx_description
1 polymer ?
#
loop_
_entity_poly.entity_id
_entity_poly.type
_entity_poly.pdbx_seq_one_letter_code
_entity_poly.pdbx_strand_id
1 'polypeptide(L)'
;MLANRHDWLSAFSNELGVVLAVERMLGMEVPTRAVWTRTLLAELNRVLNHLMFLGSYPLELGGITPVFYAFREREVLQNVMEEVSGGRMHYMFNRVGGLK
;
A
#
# COMPACT_ATOMS: atom_id res chain seq x y z
N MET A 1 -6.82 3.13 -10.13
CA MET A 1 -6.26 4.39 -10.70
C MET A 1 -4.91 4.05 -11.33
N LEU A 2 -4.48 4.68 -12.44
CA LEU A 2 -3.17 4.38 -13.05
C LEU A 2 -1.98 4.65 -12.11
N ALA A 3 -2.17 5.55 -11.13
CA ALA A 3 -1.18 5.87 -10.10
C ALA A 3 -0.59 4.63 -9.40
N ASN A 4 -1.40 3.59 -9.17
CA ASN A 4 -0.99 2.38 -8.44
C ASN A 4 0.02 1.47 -9.17
N ARG A 5 0.36 1.81 -10.42
CA ARG A 5 1.34 1.08 -11.23
C ARG A 5 2.68 1.79 -11.36
N HIS A 6 2.81 3.03 -10.87
CA HIS A 6 4.07 3.78 -10.95
C HIS A 6 5.12 3.18 -10.00
N ASP A 7 4.72 2.97 -8.75
CA ASP A 7 5.42 2.07 -7.83
C ASP A 7 4.43 0.99 -7.37
N TRP A 8 4.69 -0.24 -7.81
CA TRP A 8 3.85 -1.41 -7.58
C TRP A 8 4.06 -2.01 -6.17
N LEU A 9 5.12 -1.62 -5.45
CA LEU A 9 5.31 -1.99 -4.04
C LEU A 9 4.53 -1.06 -3.10
N SER A 10 4.42 0.23 -3.45
CA SER A 10 3.64 1.22 -2.69
C SER A 10 2.33 1.61 -3.37
N ALA A 11 1.66 0.64 -4.00
CA ALA A 11 0.48 0.88 -4.82
C ALA A 11 -0.64 1.64 -4.08
N PHE A 12 -0.87 1.36 -2.79
CA PHE A 12 -1.90 2.04 -1.99
C PHE A 12 -1.55 3.51 -1.75
N SER A 13 -0.30 3.78 -1.35
CA SER A 13 0.21 5.12 -1.07
C SER A 13 0.20 6.01 -2.32
N ASN A 14 0.48 5.43 -3.49
CA ASN A 14 0.40 6.15 -4.76
C ASN A 14 -1.04 6.58 -5.09
N GLU A 15 -2.03 5.72 -4.86
CA GLU A 15 -3.43 6.12 -5.04
C GLU A 15 -3.83 7.21 -4.03
N LEU A 16 -3.39 7.07 -2.77
CA LEU A 16 -3.68 8.02 -1.71
C LEU A 16 -3.16 9.42 -2.03
N GLY A 17 -1.93 9.54 -2.52
CA GLY A 17 -1.34 10.82 -2.89
C GLY A 17 -2.17 11.58 -3.95
N VAL A 18 -2.64 10.86 -4.98
CA VAL A 18 -3.46 11.48 -6.03
C VAL A 18 -4.85 11.86 -5.50
N VAL A 19 -5.48 10.99 -4.71
CA VAL A 19 -6.80 11.26 -4.14
C VAL A 19 -6.79 12.46 -3.21
N LEU A 20 -5.80 12.58 -2.32
CA LEU A 20 -5.65 13.73 -1.43
C LEU A 20 -5.43 15.04 -2.20
N ALA A 21 -4.66 15.01 -3.28
CA ALA A 21 -4.46 16.18 -4.14
C ALA A 21 -5.78 16.65 -4.76
N VAL A 22 -6.56 15.72 -5.32
CA VAL A 22 -7.86 16.04 -5.93
C VAL A 22 -8.87 16.52 -4.90
N GLU A 23 -8.98 15.84 -3.75
CA GLU A 23 -9.89 16.23 -2.66
C GLU A 23 -9.59 17.64 -2.15
N ARG A 24 -8.30 17.99 -2.02
CA ARG A 24 -7.86 19.33 -1.63
C ARG A 24 -8.19 20.39 -2.68
N MET A 25 -8.05 20.07 -3.97
CA MET A 25 -8.42 20.98 -5.06
C MET A 25 -9.92 21.25 -5.11
N LEU A 26 -10.74 20.28 -4.73
CA LEU A 26 -12.20 20.40 -4.70
C LEU A 26 -12.73 20.99 -3.37
N GLY A 27 -11.87 21.20 -2.37
CA GLY A 27 -12.31 21.63 -1.04
C GLY A 27 -13.22 20.61 -0.34
N MET A 28 -13.07 19.32 -0.66
CA MET A 28 -13.92 18.26 -0.12
C MET A 28 -13.43 17.80 1.26
N GLU A 29 -14.37 17.61 2.18
CA GLU A 29 -14.12 16.91 3.44
C GLU A 29 -14.52 15.44 3.33
N VAL A 30 -13.65 14.56 3.81
CA VAL A 30 -13.84 13.11 3.76
C VAL A 30 -14.20 12.61 5.17
N PRO A 31 -15.11 11.63 5.32
CA PRO A 31 -15.50 11.12 6.63
C PRO A 31 -14.30 10.66 7.48
N THR A 32 -14.31 10.93 8.78
CA THR A 32 -13.22 10.60 9.71
C THR A 32 -12.83 9.12 9.67
N ARG A 33 -13.82 8.22 9.51
CA ARG A 33 -13.57 6.78 9.36
C ARG A 33 -12.69 6.48 8.15
N ALA A 34 -12.94 7.10 7.01
CA ALA A 34 -12.16 6.88 5.80
C ALA A 34 -10.74 7.43 5.95
N VAL A 35 -10.54 8.54 6.66
CA VAL A 35 -9.19 9.05 6.99
C VAL A 35 -8.40 8.02 7.79
N TRP A 36 -8.96 7.50 8.90
CA TRP A 36 -8.27 6.49 9.72
C TRP A 36 -8.01 5.18 8.99
N THR A 37 -8.98 4.69 8.21
CA THR A 37 -8.78 3.48 7.40
C THR A 37 -7.68 3.69 6.35
N ARG A 38 -7.64 4.86 5.69
CA ARG A 38 -6.55 5.20 4.75
C ARG A 38 -5.20 5.20 5.43
N THR A 39 -5.08 5.80 6.61
CA THR A 39 -3.83 5.83 7.37
C THR A 39 -3.37 4.41 7.72
N LEU A 40 -4.28 3.57 8.25
CA LEU A 40 -3.95 2.18 8.58
C LEU A 40 -3.46 1.38 7.36
N LEU A 41 -4.18 1.47 6.24
CA LEU A 41 -3.81 0.72 5.03
C LEU A 41 -2.53 1.27 4.36
N ALA A 42 -2.28 2.58 4.45
CA ALA A 42 -1.03 3.18 3.99
C ALA A 42 0.16 2.69 4.83
N GLU A 43 -0.01 2.59 6.14
CA GLU A 43 0.98 2.03 7.07
C GLU A 43 1.30 0.56 6.74
N LEU A 44 0.27 -0.26 6.51
CA LEU A 44 0.46 -1.66 6.10
C LEU A 44 1.21 -1.75 4.76
N ASN A 45 0.87 -0.89 3.80
CA ASN A 45 1.56 -0.86 2.52
C ASN A 45 3.02 -0.37 2.66
N ARG A 46 3.31 0.53 3.60
CA ARG A 46 4.69 0.92 3.93
C ARG A 46 5.49 -0.25 4.50
N VAL A 47 4.92 -1.04 5.41
CA VAL A 47 5.57 -2.25 5.93
C VAL A 47 5.83 -3.25 4.80
N LEU A 48 4.87 -3.47 3.91
CA LEU A 48 5.05 -4.31 2.71
C LEU A 48 6.21 -3.83 1.82
N ASN A 49 6.37 -2.52 1.63
CA ASN A 49 7.50 -1.98 0.89
C ASN A 49 8.83 -2.24 1.63
N HIS A 50 8.92 -1.88 2.92
CA HIS A 50 10.16 -2.09 3.68
C HIS A 50 10.56 -3.56 3.81
N LEU A 51 9.61 -4.49 3.94
CA LEU A 51 9.92 -5.92 3.90
C LEU A 51 10.50 -6.34 2.55
N MET A 52 10.05 -5.76 1.43
CA MET A 52 10.67 -6.04 0.13
C MET A 52 12.10 -5.52 0.08
N PHE A 53 12.36 -4.32 0.58
CA PHE A 53 13.71 -3.77 0.68
C PHE A 53 14.61 -4.64 1.57
N LEU A 54 14.14 -5.02 2.76
CA LEU A 54 14.90 -5.86 3.70
C LEU A 54 15.09 -7.30 3.22
N GLY A 55 14.26 -7.80 2.30
CA GLY A 55 14.46 -9.10 1.65
C GLY A 55 15.43 -9.03 0.47
N SER A 56 15.28 -8.02 -0.39
CA SER A 56 16.07 -7.87 -1.63
C SER A 56 17.48 -7.34 -1.37
N TYR A 57 17.66 -6.38 -0.48
CA TYR A 57 18.97 -5.77 -0.27
C TYR A 57 20.03 -6.76 0.27
N PRO A 58 19.75 -7.60 1.30
CA PRO A 58 20.71 -8.61 1.73
C PRO A 58 21.01 -9.66 0.66
N LEU A 59 20.04 -9.96 -0.22
CA LEU A 59 20.23 -10.91 -1.31
C LEU A 59 21.32 -10.44 -2.29
N GLU A 60 21.35 -9.15 -2.62
CA GLU A 60 22.41 -8.53 -3.44
C GLU A 60 23.80 -8.62 -2.79
N LEU A 61 23.85 -8.71 -1.45
CA LEU A 61 25.09 -8.88 -0.68
C LEU A 61 25.48 -10.36 -0.46
N GLY A 62 24.70 -11.31 -1.01
CA GLY A 62 24.91 -12.76 -0.85
C GLY A 62 24.21 -13.39 0.37
N GLY A 63 23.49 -12.60 1.16
CA GLY A 63 22.68 -13.07 2.28
C GLY A 63 21.30 -13.55 1.81
N ILE A 64 21.16 -14.85 1.55
CA ILE A 64 19.91 -15.42 1.02
C ILE A 64 18.80 -15.54 2.08
N THR A 65 19.13 -15.85 3.32
CA THR A 65 18.12 -16.22 4.34
C THR A 65 17.05 -15.15 4.62
N PRO A 66 17.36 -13.84 4.71
CA PRO A 66 16.37 -12.79 5.00
C PRO A 66 15.21 -12.73 4.01
N VAL A 67 15.42 -13.09 2.73
CA VAL A 67 14.36 -13.05 1.71
C VAL A 67 13.20 -13.98 2.07
N PHE A 68 13.48 -15.16 2.62
CA PHE A 68 12.44 -16.13 2.98
C PHE A 68 11.58 -15.63 4.15
N TYR A 69 12.21 -15.02 5.16
CA TYR A 69 11.47 -14.44 6.29
C TYR A 69 10.65 -13.23 5.85
N ALA A 70 11.24 -12.33 5.07
CA ALA A 70 10.55 -11.16 4.56
C ALA A 70 9.32 -11.55 3.73
N PHE A 71 9.44 -12.51 2.81
CA PHE A 71 8.32 -12.94 1.98
C PHE A 71 7.21 -13.65 2.78
N ARG A 72 7.56 -14.42 3.82
CA ARG A 72 6.57 -14.99 4.74
C ARG A 72 5.75 -13.92 5.44
N GLU A 73 6.39 -12.91 6.03
CA GLU A 73 5.67 -11.82 6.70
C GLU A 73 4.87 -10.97 5.70
N ARG A 74 5.40 -10.75 4.48
CA ARG A 74 4.66 -10.07 3.41
C ARG A 74 3.41 -10.79 2.98
N GLU A 75 3.38 -12.12 3.06
CA GLU A 75 2.20 -12.90 2.68
C GLU A 75 1.05 -12.67 3.66
N VAL A 76 1.34 -12.64 4.96
CA VAL A 76 0.35 -12.35 6.01
C VAL A 76 -0.28 -10.97 5.79
N LEU A 77 0.54 -9.96 5.52
CA LEU A 77 0.05 -8.60 5.28
C LEU A 77 -0.69 -8.46 3.94
N GLN A 78 -0.25 -9.16 2.89
CA GLN A 78 -0.95 -9.16 1.60
C GLN A 78 -2.33 -9.77 1.70
N ASN A 79 -2.51 -10.82 2.51
CA ASN A 79 -3.83 -11.42 2.73
C ASN A 79 -4.82 -10.43 3.35
N VAL A 80 -4.38 -9.61 4.31
CA VAL A 80 -5.21 -8.55 4.89
C VAL A 80 -5.57 -7.49 3.84
N MET A 81 -4.59 -7.07 3.03
CA MET A 81 -4.82 -6.08 1.96
C MET A 81 -5.76 -6.62 0.87
N GLU A 82 -5.66 -7.91 0.53
CA GLU A 82 -6.51 -8.60 -0.42
C GLU A 82 -7.94 -8.75 0.11
N GLU A 83 -8.11 -9.11 1.39
CA GLU A 83 -9.42 -9.21 2.03
C GLU A 83 -10.18 -7.87 1.97
N VAL A 84 -9.48 -6.77 2.20
CA VAL A 84 -10.09 -5.43 2.20
C VAL A 84 -10.39 -4.91 0.78
N SER A 85 -9.50 -5.16 -0.18
CA SER A 85 -9.57 -4.50 -1.50
C SER A 85 -10.01 -5.42 -2.66
N GLY A 86 -9.94 -6.73 -2.47
CA GLY A 86 -10.07 -7.74 -3.53
C GLY A 86 -8.87 -7.86 -4.47
N GLY A 87 -7.80 -7.07 -4.25
CA GLY A 87 -6.59 -7.08 -5.08
C GLY A 87 -5.33 -7.33 -4.25
N ARG A 88 -4.35 -8.07 -4.80
CA ARG A 88 -3.11 -8.40 -4.08
C ARG A 88 -2.02 -7.33 -4.17
N MET A 89 -1.81 -6.79 -5.37
CA MET A 89 -0.81 -5.72 -5.60
C MET A 89 -1.44 -4.40 -6.05
N HIS A 90 -2.52 -4.46 -6.84
CA HIS A 90 -3.18 -3.27 -7.36
C HIS A 90 -4.57 -3.12 -6.74
N TYR A 91 -4.63 -2.39 -5.63
CA TYR A 91 -5.81 -2.34 -4.76
C TYR A 91 -7.00 -1.58 -5.36
N MET A 92 -6.77 -0.47 -6.07
CA MET A 92 -7.83 0.41 -6.59
C MET A 92 -8.89 0.79 -5.55
N PHE A 93 -8.45 0.92 -4.30
CA PHE A 93 -9.30 1.06 -3.12
C PHE A 93 -9.48 2.52 -2.72
N ASN A 94 -8.45 3.35 -2.88
CA ASN A 94 -8.57 4.79 -2.69
C ASN A 94 -9.35 5.42 -3.84
N ARG A 95 -10.41 6.16 -3.50
CA ARG A 95 -11.25 6.89 -4.45
C ARG A 95 -11.47 8.32 -3.95
N VAL A 96 -11.66 9.25 -4.87
CA VAL A 96 -11.99 10.64 -4.52
C VAL A 96 -13.30 10.64 -3.74
N GLY A 97 -13.30 11.23 -2.54
CA GLY A 97 -14.44 11.24 -1.62
C GLY A 97 -14.42 10.12 -0.57
N GLY A 98 -13.41 9.24 -0.56
CA GLY A 98 -13.26 8.21 0.48
C GLY A 98 -12.62 6.92 0.00
N LEU A 99 -13.32 5.82 0.22
CA LEU A 99 -12.87 4.46 -0.11
C LEU A 99 -13.92 3.81 -1.02
N LYS A 100 -13.50 2.83 -1.81
CA LYS A 100 -14.40 2.01 -2.64
C LYS A 100 -15.34 1.17 -1.78
#